data_AF-A0A1I1GHM9-F1
#
_entry.id   AF-A0A1I1GHM9-F1
#
_cell.length_a   1.000
_cell.length_b   1.000
_cell.length_c   1.000
_cell.angle_alpha   90.00
_cell.angle_beta   90.00
_cell.angle_gamma   90.00
#
_symmetry.space_group_name_H-M   'P 1'
#
loop_
_entity.id
_entity.type
_entity.pdbx_description
1 polymer ?
#
loop_
_entity_poly.entity_id
_entity_poly.type
_entity_poly.pdbx_seq_one_letter_code
_entity_poly.pdbx_strand_id
1 'polypeptide(L)'
;MIKTKTSAASRVDRPTKRARASRKIGTTAPGLRRIKPQHSAAAVTEYLPTPWPALGDDRQGPLPDDAFTAKAFTSRFEPGFKAYVYAAGCGQNFRNPAQAGGLLGVARDLKLPLYKISATQGDLRDRLDEVSTDRYASETNGADGPVCQVGFDAYTAQVLRPDRRPLDGSPVVVQTRCLEVHLPASLSLRVFEKELHAAMSRSSLNRWLDSPDGRRHCDMLGLVAADQKRFTTYAFGAGHRRSEAQEIYIARPRGRDAGRLIAIVERIVHDAVMPGERRMRHGWRCRSQR
;
A
#
# COMPACT_ATOMS: atom_id res chain seq x y z
N MET A 1 32.53 59.34 36.63
CA MET A 1 33.22 58.09 37.02
C MET A 1 32.18 56.98 37.16
N ILE A 2 32.09 56.12 36.16
CA ILE A 2 31.07 55.07 36.05
C ILE A 2 31.61 53.81 36.71
N LYS A 3 30.95 53.31 37.76
CA LYS A 3 31.24 52.00 38.37
C LYS A 3 30.37 50.93 37.70
N THR A 4 31.06 49.93 37.18
CA THR A 4 30.59 48.82 36.36
C THR A 4 29.81 47.79 37.17
N LYS A 5 28.69 47.33 36.58
CA LYS A 5 27.90 46.16 37.02
C LYS A 5 28.66 44.87 36.68
N THR A 6 28.84 43.98 37.67
CA THR A 6 29.20 42.58 37.43
C THR A 6 27.92 41.75 37.46
N SER A 7 27.44 41.34 36.29
CA SER A 7 26.34 40.37 36.13
C SER A 7 26.96 39.01 35.82
N ALA A 8 26.76 38.05 36.72
CA ALA A 8 27.07 36.65 36.49
C ALA A 8 25.99 36.04 35.58
N ALA A 9 26.34 35.81 34.32
CA ALA A 9 25.50 35.06 33.39
C ALA A 9 25.80 33.56 33.54
N SER A 10 24.76 32.79 33.87
CA SER A 10 24.75 31.34 33.82
C SER A 10 24.91 30.85 32.38
N ARG A 11 25.99 30.12 32.13
CA ARG A 11 26.22 29.40 30.86
C ARG A 11 25.34 28.15 30.86
N VAL A 12 24.20 28.23 30.18
CA VAL A 12 23.43 27.03 29.78
C VAL A 12 24.06 26.52 28.49
N ASP A 13 24.82 25.43 28.60
CA ASP A 13 25.34 24.69 27.45
C ASP A 13 24.18 24.14 26.63
N ARG A 14 23.97 24.72 25.43
CA ARG A 14 23.10 24.13 24.41
C ARG A 14 23.87 23.02 23.70
N PRO A 15 23.35 21.79 23.61
CA PRO A 15 23.95 20.78 22.77
C PRO A 15 23.76 21.20 21.30
N THR A 16 24.86 21.47 20.62
CA THR A 16 24.91 21.76 19.20
C THR A 16 24.39 20.56 18.41
N LYS A 17 23.38 20.82 17.57
CA LYS A 17 22.83 19.87 16.61
C LYS A 17 23.96 19.23 15.81
N ARG A 18 24.18 17.92 15.99
CA ARG A 18 24.98 17.13 15.05
C ARG A 18 24.29 17.18 13.69
N ALA A 19 24.88 17.91 12.77
CA ALA A 19 24.54 17.86 11.36
C ALA A 19 24.62 16.39 10.91
N ARG A 20 23.50 15.82 10.49
CA ARG A 20 23.45 14.49 9.91
C ARG A 20 24.03 14.62 8.50
N ALA A 21 25.36 14.55 8.42
CA ALA A 21 26.08 14.58 7.16
C ALA A 21 25.48 13.52 6.25
N SER A 22 24.96 13.97 5.10
CA SER A 22 24.50 13.11 4.02
C SER A 22 25.72 12.33 3.52
N ARG A 23 25.90 11.11 4.07
CA ARG A 23 26.98 10.21 3.70
C ARG A 23 26.69 9.75 2.27
N LYS A 24 27.20 10.46 1.27
CA LYS A 24 27.52 9.88 -0.03
C LYS A 24 28.64 8.87 0.21
N ILE A 25 28.30 7.69 0.70
CA ILE A 25 29.21 6.55 0.60
C ILE A 25 29.12 6.14 -0.87
N GLY A 26 30.20 6.40 -1.62
CA GLY A 26 30.44 5.79 -2.92
C GLY A 26 30.70 4.30 -2.72
N THR A 27 29.69 3.56 -2.27
CA THR A 27 29.64 2.11 -2.45
C THR A 27 28.98 1.93 -3.80
N THR A 28 29.76 1.65 -4.84
CA THR A 28 29.19 1.00 -6.03
C THR A 28 28.41 -0.20 -5.53
N ALA A 29 27.08 -0.12 -5.58
CA ALA A 29 26.22 -1.24 -5.25
C ALA A 29 26.76 -2.45 -6.02
N PRO A 30 26.94 -3.62 -5.37
CA PRO A 30 27.36 -4.82 -6.08
C PRO A 30 26.48 -4.98 -7.32
N GLY A 31 27.09 -5.12 -8.49
CA GLY A 31 26.37 -5.11 -9.77
C GLY A 31 25.23 -6.12 -9.72
N LEU A 32 23.99 -5.64 -9.56
CA LEU A 32 22.86 -6.52 -9.37
C LEU A 32 22.64 -7.32 -10.65
N ARG A 33 22.42 -8.63 -10.51
CA ARG A 33 22.16 -9.49 -11.66
C ARG A 33 20.87 -9.05 -12.35
N ARG A 34 20.97 -8.63 -13.61
CA ARG A 34 19.81 -8.30 -14.44
C ARG A 34 18.97 -9.55 -14.73
N ILE A 35 17.64 -9.42 -14.61
CA ILE A 35 16.64 -10.49 -14.83
C ILE A 35 15.63 -10.16 -15.93
N LYS A 36 15.74 -8.97 -16.53
CA LYS A 36 14.91 -8.53 -17.67
C LYS A 36 15.75 -7.91 -18.77
N PRO A 37 15.29 -7.95 -20.03
CA PRO A 37 15.97 -7.28 -21.13
C PRO A 37 16.19 -5.79 -20.86
N GLN A 38 17.19 -5.23 -21.55
CA GLN A 38 17.37 -3.78 -21.62
C GLN A 38 16.08 -3.14 -22.14
N HIS A 39 15.69 -2.00 -21.57
CA HIS A 39 14.45 -1.27 -21.90
C HIS A 39 13.13 -1.99 -21.55
N SER A 40 13.16 -3.03 -20.72
CA SER A 40 11.94 -3.63 -20.17
C SER A 40 11.09 -2.60 -19.41
N ALA A 41 9.78 -2.57 -19.67
CA ALA A 41 8.83 -1.72 -18.95
C ALA A 41 8.60 -2.13 -17.49
N ALA A 42 9.07 -3.32 -17.07
CA ALA A 42 8.94 -3.81 -15.70
C ALA A 42 9.63 -2.90 -14.67
N ALA A 43 9.01 -2.74 -13.50
CA ALA A 43 9.63 -2.05 -12.36
C ALA A 43 10.85 -2.82 -11.81
N VAL A 44 10.76 -4.16 -11.77
CA VAL A 44 11.82 -5.04 -11.29
C VAL A 44 12.58 -5.61 -12.47
N THR A 45 13.79 -5.11 -12.68
CA THR A 45 14.69 -5.53 -13.78
C THR A 45 15.96 -6.22 -13.28
N GLU A 46 16.23 -6.14 -11.98
CA GLU A 46 17.43 -6.67 -11.33
C GLU A 46 17.02 -7.57 -10.16
N TYR A 47 17.83 -8.58 -9.90
CA TYR A 47 17.63 -9.53 -8.81
C TYR A 47 18.24 -8.98 -7.52
N LEU A 48 17.43 -8.96 -6.47
CA LEU A 48 17.85 -8.80 -5.09
C LEU A 48 17.44 -10.04 -4.31
N PRO A 49 18.33 -10.66 -3.53
CA PRO A 49 18.04 -11.84 -2.74
C PRO A 49 17.27 -11.50 -1.45
N THR A 50 16.32 -10.56 -1.50
CA THR A 50 15.43 -10.26 -0.38
C THR A 50 14.12 -11.02 -0.55
N PRO A 51 13.67 -11.79 0.44
CA PRO A 51 12.32 -12.31 0.44
C PRO A 51 11.34 -11.14 0.65
N TRP A 52 10.42 -10.95 -0.28
CA TRP A 52 9.31 -10.00 -0.09
C TRP A 52 8.07 -10.74 0.39
N PRO A 53 7.26 -10.12 1.26
CA PRO A 53 6.04 -10.73 1.76
C PRO A 53 5.08 -11.05 0.61
N ALA A 54 4.49 -12.23 0.65
CA ALA A 54 3.32 -12.56 -0.13
C ALA A 54 2.17 -11.59 0.17
N LEU A 55 1.31 -11.34 -0.82
CA LEU A 55 0.04 -10.66 -0.58
C LEU A 55 -0.88 -11.53 0.27
N GLY A 56 -1.35 -11.03 1.42
CA GLY A 56 -2.15 -11.80 2.38
C GLY A 56 -1.32 -12.42 3.49
N ASP A 57 -2.00 -12.98 4.50
CA ASP A 57 -1.38 -13.83 5.50
C ASP A 57 -1.74 -15.30 5.29
N ASP A 58 -0.85 -16.21 5.67
CA ASP A 58 -1.12 -17.66 5.62
C ASP A 58 -2.02 -18.11 6.79
N ARG A 59 -2.56 -17.17 7.58
CA ARG A 59 -3.25 -17.48 8.84
C ARG A 59 -4.65 -18.04 8.64
N GLN A 60 -5.20 -17.85 7.44
CA GLN A 60 -6.50 -18.36 7.06
C GLN A 60 -6.25 -19.22 5.82
N GLY A 61 -6.23 -20.54 6.00
CA GLY A 61 -6.02 -21.49 4.90
C GLY A 61 -7.04 -21.30 3.76
N PRO A 62 -6.96 -22.08 2.68
CA PRO A 62 -7.94 -21.99 1.60
C PRO A 62 -9.37 -22.24 2.10
N LEU A 63 -10.35 -21.60 1.47
CA LEU A 63 -11.75 -21.98 1.63
C LEU A 63 -11.98 -23.37 1.01
N PRO A 64 -12.92 -24.18 1.52
CA PRO A 64 -13.42 -25.36 0.80
C PRO A 64 -13.93 -25.00 -0.60
N ASP A 65 -13.82 -25.90 -1.57
CA ASP A 65 -14.23 -25.64 -2.96
C ASP A 65 -15.74 -25.35 -3.08
N ASP A 66 -16.55 -25.89 -2.16
CA ASP A 66 -18.00 -25.71 -2.09
C ASP A 66 -18.45 -24.54 -1.20
N ALA A 67 -17.51 -23.70 -0.71
CA ALA A 67 -17.79 -22.67 0.30
C ALA A 67 -18.93 -21.71 -0.05
N PHE A 68 -19.14 -21.42 -1.35
CA PHE A 68 -20.19 -20.53 -1.82
C PHE A 68 -21.40 -21.25 -2.43
N THR A 69 -21.30 -22.57 -2.67
CA THR A 69 -22.42 -23.39 -3.16
C THR A 69 -23.12 -24.16 -2.04
N ALA A 70 -22.45 -24.34 -0.90
CA ALA A 70 -22.99 -25.02 0.26
C ALA A 70 -24.29 -24.35 0.73
N LYS A 71 -25.32 -25.17 1.03
CA LYS A 71 -26.64 -24.70 1.49
C LYS A 71 -26.54 -23.76 2.68
N ALA A 72 -25.57 -23.98 3.57
CA ALA A 72 -25.34 -23.15 4.74
C ALA A 72 -24.96 -21.70 4.38
N PHE A 73 -24.15 -21.51 3.33
CA PHE A 73 -23.80 -20.18 2.84
C PHE A 73 -24.96 -19.57 2.07
N THR A 74 -25.50 -20.30 1.07
CA THR A 74 -26.54 -19.77 0.18
C THR A 74 -27.84 -19.42 0.90
N SER A 75 -28.18 -20.12 1.99
CA SER A 75 -29.35 -19.77 2.80
C SER A 75 -29.17 -18.52 3.68
N ARG A 76 -27.95 -18.01 3.82
CA ARG A 76 -27.59 -16.84 4.66
C ARG A 76 -27.11 -15.65 3.85
N PHE A 77 -26.65 -15.89 2.62
CA PHE A 77 -26.14 -14.83 1.77
C PHE A 77 -27.29 -13.98 1.22
N GLU A 78 -27.43 -12.79 1.78
CA GLU A 78 -28.29 -11.75 1.25
C GLU A 78 -27.44 -10.73 0.49
N PRO A 79 -27.59 -10.57 -0.84
CA PRO A 79 -26.78 -9.64 -1.60
C PRO A 79 -27.09 -8.20 -1.22
N GLY A 80 -26.06 -7.44 -0.89
CA GLY A 80 -26.10 -6.00 -0.68
C GLY A 80 -25.73 -5.24 -1.95
N PHE A 81 -24.66 -4.45 -1.87
CA PHE A 81 -24.18 -3.63 -2.99
C PHE A 81 -22.92 -4.23 -3.63
N LYS A 82 -22.57 -3.70 -4.80
CA LYS A 82 -21.33 -4.03 -5.50
C LYS A 82 -20.15 -3.18 -5.02
N ALA A 83 -19.00 -3.82 -4.84
CA ALA A 83 -17.72 -3.15 -4.65
C ALA A 83 -16.73 -3.59 -5.73
N TYR A 84 -15.79 -2.73 -6.06
CA TYR A 84 -14.75 -2.96 -7.05
C TYR A 84 -13.39 -2.89 -6.36
N VAL A 85 -12.73 -4.04 -6.21
CA VAL A 85 -11.36 -4.12 -5.70
C VAL A 85 -10.40 -3.96 -6.86
N TYR A 86 -9.45 -3.04 -6.77
CA TYR A 86 -8.56 -2.71 -7.88
C TYR A 86 -7.11 -2.58 -7.44
N ALA A 87 -6.20 -2.77 -8.39
CA ALA A 87 -4.80 -2.40 -8.26
C ALA A 87 -4.51 -1.21 -9.19
N ALA A 88 -3.86 -0.17 -8.70
CA ALA A 88 -3.55 1.03 -9.46
C ALA A 88 -2.07 1.41 -9.33
N GLY A 89 -1.56 2.10 -10.34
CA GLY A 89 -0.21 2.65 -10.33
C GLY A 89 -0.07 3.85 -11.25
N CYS A 90 1.03 4.59 -11.08
CA CYS A 90 1.39 5.70 -11.94
C CYS A 90 2.30 5.14 -13.05
N GLY A 91 1.88 5.30 -14.31
CA GLY A 91 2.61 4.76 -15.45
C GLY A 91 3.78 5.64 -15.88
N GLN A 92 4.61 5.10 -16.76
CA GLN A 92 5.56 5.93 -17.51
C GLN A 92 4.78 6.68 -18.60
N ASN A 93 4.94 7.99 -18.70
CA ASN A 93 4.42 8.72 -19.84
C ASN A 93 5.30 8.42 -21.07
N PHE A 94 4.82 7.58 -21.98
CA PHE A 94 5.58 7.23 -23.19
C PHE A 94 5.72 8.39 -24.17
N ARG A 95 4.84 9.40 -24.10
CA ARG A 95 4.95 10.63 -24.90
C ARG A 95 5.98 11.59 -24.32
N ASN A 96 6.23 11.52 -23.01
CA ASN A 96 7.29 12.28 -22.34
C ASN A 96 8.06 11.39 -21.34
N PRO A 97 9.04 10.59 -21.81
CA PRO A 97 9.81 9.69 -20.96
C PRO A 97 10.61 10.39 -19.86
N ALA A 98 10.84 11.70 -19.98
CA ALA A 98 11.50 12.53 -18.96
C ALA A 98 10.55 12.90 -17.81
N GLN A 99 9.23 12.70 -17.96
CA GLN A 99 8.28 12.89 -16.87
C GLN A 99 8.54 11.84 -15.76
N ALA A 100 8.55 12.31 -14.52
CA ALA A 100 8.71 11.44 -13.36
C ALA A 100 7.62 10.36 -13.32
N GLY A 101 8.04 9.12 -13.06
CA GLY A 101 7.13 7.96 -13.09
C GLY A 101 6.29 7.75 -11.84
N GLY A 102 6.27 8.69 -10.89
CA GLY A 102 5.54 8.57 -9.62
C GLY A 102 5.81 7.23 -8.92
N LEU A 103 4.73 6.49 -8.62
CA LEU A 103 4.83 5.17 -7.98
C LEU A 103 5.67 4.15 -8.79
N LEU A 104 5.68 4.20 -10.13
CA LEU A 104 6.56 3.35 -10.93
C LEU A 104 8.03 3.72 -10.77
N GLY A 105 8.35 5.01 -10.59
CA GLY A 105 9.70 5.47 -10.24
C GLY A 105 10.14 4.85 -8.92
N VAL A 106 9.30 4.96 -7.89
CA VAL A 106 9.55 4.33 -6.58
C VAL A 106 9.73 2.82 -6.69
N ALA A 107 8.87 2.16 -7.46
CA ALA A 107 8.94 0.73 -7.71
C ALA A 107 10.28 0.32 -8.38
N ARG A 108 10.82 1.15 -9.28
CA ARG A 108 12.13 0.94 -9.91
C ARG A 108 13.29 1.23 -8.97
N ASP A 109 13.22 2.28 -8.18
CA ASP A 109 14.28 2.64 -7.22
C ASP A 109 14.42 1.58 -6.14
N LEU A 110 13.28 1.12 -5.60
CA LEU A 110 13.24 0.04 -4.63
C LEU A 110 13.34 -1.35 -5.26
N LYS A 111 13.29 -1.49 -6.59
CA LYS A 111 13.23 -2.79 -7.28
C LYS A 111 12.10 -3.69 -6.74
N LEU A 112 10.93 -3.10 -6.44
CA LEU A 112 9.75 -3.79 -5.89
C LEU A 112 8.53 -3.61 -6.83
N PRO A 113 7.62 -4.59 -6.93
CA PRO A 113 6.35 -4.42 -7.61
C PRO A 113 5.37 -3.69 -6.69
N LEU A 114 5.28 -2.37 -6.82
CA LEU A 114 4.45 -1.53 -5.95
C LEU A 114 3.18 -1.07 -6.65
N TYR A 115 2.04 -1.28 -6.00
CA TYR A 115 0.74 -0.83 -6.48
C TYR A 115 -0.13 -0.36 -5.32
N LYS A 116 -1.00 0.62 -5.58
CA LYS A 116 -2.11 0.93 -4.68
C LYS A 116 -3.16 -0.16 -4.83
N ILE A 117 -3.59 -0.78 -3.74
CA ILE A 117 -4.72 -1.74 -3.75
C ILE A 117 -5.79 -1.23 -2.78
N SER A 118 -7.02 -1.08 -3.27
CA SER A 118 -8.13 -0.50 -2.51
C SER A 118 -9.47 -0.96 -3.11
N ALA A 119 -10.59 -0.54 -2.52
CA ALA A 119 -11.92 -0.82 -3.04
C ALA A 119 -12.72 0.47 -3.26
N THR A 120 -13.78 0.38 -4.06
CA THR A 120 -14.75 1.47 -4.24
C THR A 120 -16.13 0.90 -4.57
N GLN A 121 -17.19 1.63 -4.22
CA GLN A 121 -18.55 1.34 -4.67
C GLN A 121 -18.95 2.15 -5.92
N GLY A 122 -18.23 3.23 -6.21
CA GLY A 122 -18.52 4.15 -7.32
C GLY A 122 -17.79 3.78 -8.61
N ASP A 123 -17.83 4.70 -9.58
CA ASP A 123 -17.06 4.56 -10.81
C ASP A 123 -15.55 4.55 -10.50
N LEU A 124 -14.84 3.58 -11.08
CA LEU A 124 -13.42 3.39 -10.83
C LEU A 124 -12.58 4.54 -11.40
N ARG A 125 -13.01 5.20 -12.49
CA ARG A 125 -12.30 6.33 -13.09
C ARG A 125 -12.37 7.54 -12.17
N ASP A 126 -13.56 7.89 -11.71
CA ASP A 126 -13.75 9.00 -10.76
C ASP A 126 -12.90 8.78 -9.52
N ARG A 127 -12.89 7.55 -8.98
CA ARG A 127 -12.05 7.22 -7.82
C ARG A 127 -10.56 7.37 -8.10
N LEU A 128 -10.09 7.03 -9.30
CA LEU A 128 -8.68 7.19 -9.66
C LEU A 128 -8.31 8.65 -9.90
N ASP A 129 -9.24 9.46 -10.40
CA ASP A 129 -9.06 10.91 -10.56
C ASP A 129 -8.96 11.60 -9.19
N GLU A 130 -9.76 11.19 -8.21
CA GLU A 130 -9.62 11.62 -6.81
C GLU A 130 -8.24 11.28 -6.24
N VAL A 131 -7.81 10.00 -6.38
CA VAL A 131 -6.51 9.53 -5.88
C VAL A 131 -5.35 10.26 -6.56
N SER A 132 -5.49 10.59 -7.84
CA SER A 132 -4.52 11.36 -8.61
C SER A 132 -4.47 12.82 -8.16
N THR A 133 -5.63 13.41 -7.89
CA THR A 133 -5.76 14.77 -7.36
C THR A 133 -5.09 14.90 -6.00
N ASP A 134 -5.30 13.92 -5.12
CA ASP A 134 -4.66 13.82 -3.80
C ASP A 134 -3.15 13.53 -3.88
N ARG A 135 -2.64 13.17 -5.07
CA ARG A 135 -1.26 12.69 -5.28
C ARG A 135 -0.88 11.65 -4.24
N TYR A 136 -1.74 10.66 -4.06
CA TYR A 136 -1.64 9.70 -2.97
C TYR A 136 -0.24 9.09 -2.87
N ALA A 137 0.33 8.97 -1.67
CA ALA A 137 1.66 8.42 -1.41
C ALA A 137 2.85 9.17 -2.04
N SER A 138 2.65 10.40 -2.56
CA SER A 138 3.72 11.22 -3.15
C SER A 138 4.76 11.71 -2.16
N GLU A 139 4.43 11.82 -0.87
CA GLU A 139 5.32 12.42 0.10
C GLU A 139 6.25 11.41 0.76
N THR A 140 7.49 11.85 1.02
CA THR A 140 8.47 11.14 1.84
C THR A 140 9.02 12.05 2.95
N ASN A 141 9.88 11.51 3.80
CA ASN A 141 10.65 12.30 4.76
C ASN A 141 11.98 12.71 4.10
N GLY A 142 12.21 14.01 3.91
CA GLY A 142 13.48 14.57 3.51
C GLY A 142 14.30 15.08 4.70
N ALA A 143 15.53 15.51 4.43
CA ALA A 143 16.45 16.02 5.46
C ALA A 143 15.90 17.28 6.17
N ASP A 144 15.23 18.16 5.41
CA ASP A 144 14.72 19.45 5.89
C ASP A 144 13.20 19.45 6.13
N GLY A 145 12.54 18.29 6.02
CA GLY A 145 11.10 18.14 6.18
C GLY A 145 10.44 17.26 5.13
N PRO A 146 9.10 17.19 5.08
CA PRO A 146 8.37 16.45 4.07
C PRO A 146 8.72 16.90 2.65
N VAL A 147 8.91 15.95 1.74
CA VAL A 147 9.18 16.23 0.32
C VAL A 147 8.08 15.58 -0.51
N CYS A 148 7.41 16.38 -1.35
CA CYS A 148 6.43 15.89 -2.31
C CYS A 148 7.12 15.50 -3.62
N GLN A 149 7.03 14.22 -4.01
CA GLN A 149 7.58 13.73 -5.26
C GLN A 149 6.59 13.90 -6.42
N VAL A 150 7.11 14.29 -7.58
CA VAL A 150 6.33 14.47 -8.81
C VAL A 150 5.91 13.14 -9.45
N GLY A 151 4.86 13.16 -10.28
CA GLY A 151 4.40 12.01 -11.08
C GLY A 151 3.34 11.11 -10.42
N PHE A 152 2.84 11.48 -9.25
CA PHE A 152 1.77 10.77 -8.52
C PHE A 152 0.36 11.24 -8.88
N ASP A 153 0.22 11.96 -9.99
CA ASP A 153 -0.97 12.67 -10.48
C ASP A 153 -1.67 11.95 -11.65
N ALA A 154 -1.28 10.70 -11.93
CA ALA A 154 -1.83 9.91 -13.03
C ALA A 154 -2.00 8.44 -12.64
N TYR A 155 -2.80 8.18 -11.61
CA TYR A 155 -3.15 6.82 -11.20
C TYR A 155 -4.05 6.16 -12.24
N THR A 156 -3.66 4.97 -12.67
CA THR A 156 -4.43 4.15 -13.61
C THR A 156 -4.61 2.75 -13.06
N ALA A 157 -5.83 2.20 -13.19
CA ALA A 157 -6.08 0.81 -12.83
C ALA A 157 -5.27 -0.12 -13.73
N GLN A 158 -4.67 -1.14 -13.14
CA GLN A 158 -3.86 -2.14 -13.82
C GLN A 158 -4.73 -3.31 -14.26
N VAL A 159 -4.29 -4.03 -15.29
CA VAL A 159 -4.98 -5.26 -15.70
C VAL A 159 -4.73 -6.33 -14.66
N LEU A 160 -5.80 -6.90 -14.11
CA LEU A 160 -5.71 -8.03 -13.19
C LEU A 160 -5.65 -9.34 -13.97
N ARG A 161 -4.63 -10.16 -13.73
CA ARG A 161 -4.45 -11.48 -14.38
C ARG A 161 -4.15 -12.57 -13.35
N PRO A 162 -5.12 -12.94 -12.51
CA PRO A 162 -4.95 -13.99 -11.50
C PRO A 162 -4.59 -15.34 -12.14
N ASP A 163 -3.85 -16.19 -11.41
CA ASP A 163 -3.53 -17.57 -11.83
C ASP A 163 -4.59 -18.60 -11.39
N ARG A 164 -5.62 -18.14 -10.67
CA ARG A 164 -6.81 -18.91 -10.33
C ARG A 164 -8.07 -18.15 -10.68
N ARG A 165 -9.18 -18.88 -10.79
CA ARG A 165 -10.52 -18.32 -10.87
C ARG A 165 -11.11 -18.16 -9.45
N PRO A 166 -12.15 -17.34 -9.29
CA PRO A 166 -13.03 -17.43 -8.13
C PRO A 166 -13.58 -18.86 -7.98
N LEU A 167 -13.91 -19.25 -6.75
CA LEU A 167 -14.59 -20.51 -6.44
C LEU A 167 -15.98 -20.55 -7.09
N ASP A 168 -16.53 -21.74 -7.27
CA ASP A 168 -17.87 -21.91 -7.80
C ASP A 168 -18.90 -21.25 -6.87
N GLY A 169 -19.87 -20.55 -7.45
CA GLY A 169 -20.87 -19.77 -6.70
C GLY A 169 -20.33 -18.53 -5.99
N SER A 170 -19.03 -18.23 -6.10
CA SER A 170 -18.41 -17.07 -5.46
C SER A 170 -19.08 -15.76 -5.88
N PRO A 171 -19.31 -14.82 -4.94
CA PRO A 171 -19.83 -13.49 -5.25
C PRO A 171 -18.77 -12.56 -5.89
N VAL A 172 -17.60 -13.10 -6.25
CA VAL A 172 -16.50 -12.39 -6.89
C VAL A 172 -16.47 -12.70 -8.39
N VAL A 173 -16.44 -11.65 -9.20
CA VAL A 173 -16.25 -11.74 -10.66
C VAL A 173 -14.95 -11.02 -11.03
N VAL A 174 -14.09 -11.69 -11.79
CA VAL A 174 -12.85 -11.10 -12.30
C VAL A 174 -13.18 -10.27 -13.55
N GLN A 175 -13.08 -8.96 -13.43
CA GLN A 175 -13.12 -8.03 -14.56
C GLN A 175 -11.68 -7.73 -15.03
N THR A 176 -11.55 -7.01 -16.16
CA THR A 176 -10.22 -6.73 -16.74
C THR A 176 -9.32 -5.93 -15.79
N ARG A 177 -9.87 -4.95 -15.05
CA ARG A 177 -9.08 -4.02 -14.21
C ARG A 177 -9.49 -3.98 -12.73
N CYS A 178 -10.44 -4.82 -12.34
CA CYS A 178 -10.91 -4.91 -10.97
C CYS A 178 -11.50 -6.31 -10.70
N LEU A 179 -11.67 -6.63 -9.43
CA LEU A 179 -12.57 -7.68 -8.98
C LEU A 179 -13.89 -7.00 -8.63
N GLU A 180 -14.96 -7.37 -9.32
CA GLU A 180 -16.31 -7.00 -8.92
C GLU A 180 -16.77 -7.96 -7.82
N VAL A 181 -17.31 -7.43 -6.74
CA VAL A 181 -17.68 -8.20 -5.55
C VAL A 181 -19.08 -7.81 -5.12
N HIS A 182 -19.99 -8.77 -5.03
CA HIS A 182 -21.27 -8.57 -4.36
C HIS A 182 -21.07 -8.75 -2.85
N LEU A 183 -21.02 -7.63 -2.11
CA LEU A 183 -20.90 -7.72 -0.66
C LEU A 183 -22.24 -8.16 -0.07
N PRO A 184 -22.26 -8.97 1.00
CA PRO A 184 -23.49 -9.29 1.71
C PRO A 184 -24.07 -8.03 2.36
N ALA A 185 -25.39 -7.95 2.52
CA ALA A 185 -26.08 -6.79 3.09
C ALA A 185 -25.57 -6.39 4.49
N SER A 186 -25.03 -7.35 5.24
CA SER A 186 -24.42 -7.15 6.56
C SER A 186 -23.01 -6.53 6.54
N LEU A 187 -22.37 -6.41 5.37
CA LEU A 187 -20.98 -5.96 5.23
C LEU A 187 -20.88 -4.64 4.47
N SER A 188 -20.69 -3.54 5.21
CA SER A 188 -20.42 -2.22 4.60
C SER A 188 -19.04 -2.15 3.93
N LEU A 189 -18.89 -1.25 2.93
CA LEU A 189 -17.63 -1.06 2.20
C LEU A 189 -16.49 -0.72 3.14
N ARG A 190 -16.74 0.17 4.10
CA ARG A 190 -15.74 0.60 5.09
C ARG A 190 -15.21 -0.57 5.92
N VAL A 191 -16.08 -1.48 6.34
CA VAL A 191 -15.68 -2.68 7.10
C VAL A 191 -14.91 -3.62 6.18
N PHE A 192 -15.41 -3.86 4.96
CA PHE A 192 -14.73 -4.67 3.96
C PHE A 192 -13.31 -4.16 3.66
N GLU A 193 -13.13 -2.87 3.39
CA GLU A 193 -11.82 -2.25 3.16
C GLU A 193 -10.88 -2.42 4.35
N LYS A 194 -11.40 -2.23 5.56
CA LYS A 194 -10.60 -2.44 6.78
C LYS A 194 -10.09 -3.88 6.87
N GLU A 195 -10.95 -4.88 6.64
CA GLU A 195 -10.56 -6.28 6.65
C GLU A 195 -9.60 -6.61 5.50
N LEU A 196 -9.83 -6.05 4.30
CA LEU A 196 -8.97 -6.19 3.13
C LEU A 196 -7.55 -5.67 3.42
N HIS A 197 -7.43 -4.46 3.95
CA HIS A 197 -6.14 -3.88 4.32
C HIS A 197 -5.48 -4.62 5.48
N ALA A 198 -6.25 -5.12 6.45
CA ALA A 198 -5.74 -5.94 7.54
C ALA A 198 -5.12 -7.24 7.02
N ALA A 199 -5.82 -7.96 6.14
CA ALA A 199 -5.36 -9.20 5.52
C ALA A 199 -4.07 -8.97 4.70
N MET A 200 -3.97 -7.86 3.96
CA MET A 200 -2.80 -7.55 3.14
C MET A 200 -1.66 -6.85 3.91
N SER A 201 -1.86 -6.55 5.19
CA SER A 201 -1.02 -5.60 5.94
C SER A 201 0.46 -5.96 5.99
N ARG A 202 0.83 -7.25 5.98
CA ARG A 202 2.24 -7.70 5.93
C ARG A 202 2.98 -7.26 4.66
N SER A 203 2.25 -7.11 3.56
CA SER A 203 2.78 -6.66 2.26
C SER A 203 2.68 -5.15 2.04
N SER A 204 2.14 -4.40 3.01
CA SER A 204 2.13 -2.94 2.95
C SER A 204 3.56 -2.41 2.94
N LEU A 205 3.87 -1.50 2.00
CA LEU A 205 5.21 -0.98 1.78
C LEU A 205 5.80 -0.40 3.07
N ASN A 206 5.10 0.54 3.71
CA ASN A 206 5.63 1.22 4.89
C ASN A 206 5.87 0.26 6.06
N ARG A 207 4.94 -0.67 6.28
CA ARG A 207 5.11 -1.70 7.31
C ARG A 207 6.27 -2.63 7.00
N TRP A 208 6.46 -2.99 5.74
CA TRP A 208 7.57 -3.82 5.33
C TRP A 208 8.91 -3.09 5.45
N LEU A 209 8.97 -1.78 5.16
CA LEU A 209 10.16 -0.95 5.39
C LEU A 209 10.57 -0.90 6.88
N ASP A 210 9.61 -1.05 7.80
CA ASP A 210 9.87 -1.17 9.24
C ASP A 210 10.33 -2.58 9.67
N SER A 211 10.33 -3.56 8.76
CA SER A 211 10.80 -4.92 9.05
C SER A 211 12.32 -5.04 8.90
N PRO A 212 12.97 -6.06 9.52
CA PRO A 212 14.38 -6.35 9.27
C PRO A 212 14.71 -6.59 7.78
N ASP A 213 13.83 -7.25 7.04
CA ASP A 213 14.03 -7.56 5.62
C ASP A 213 13.94 -6.30 4.76
N GLY A 214 12.98 -5.41 5.05
CA GLY A 214 12.84 -4.13 4.36
C GLY A 214 14.04 -3.20 4.59
N ARG A 215 14.55 -3.14 5.83
CA ARG A 215 15.78 -2.40 6.13
C ARG A 215 16.99 -2.96 5.37
N ARG A 216 17.20 -4.26 5.43
CA ARG A 216 18.30 -4.94 4.71
C ARG A 216 18.21 -4.71 3.21
N HIS A 217 17.01 -4.74 2.65
CA HIS A 217 16.77 -4.47 1.24
C HIS A 217 17.18 -3.05 0.84
N CYS A 218 16.77 -2.05 1.61
CA CYS A 218 17.18 -0.67 1.39
C CYS A 218 18.69 -0.51 1.54
N ASP A 219 19.32 -1.15 2.53
CA ASP A 219 20.77 -1.10 2.74
C ASP A 219 21.54 -1.64 1.52
N MET A 220 21.07 -2.74 0.91
CA MET A 220 21.68 -3.30 -0.32
C MET A 220 21.58 -2.35 -1.52
N LEU A 221 20.60 -1.44 -1.52
CA LEU A 221 20.40 -0.42 -2.54
C LEU A 221 21.06 0.92 -2.19
N GLY A 222 21.73 1.02 -1.03
CA GLY A 222 22.29 2.29 -0.54
C GLY A 222 21.22 3.31 -0.13
N LEU A 223 20.02 2.85 0.23
CA LEU A 223 18.87 3.68 0.60
C LEU A 223 18.62 3.61 2.12
N VAL A 224 18.07 4.68 2.69
CA VAL A 224 17.60 4.71 4.08
C VAL A 224 16.11 4.37 4.11
N ALA A 225 15.73 3.23 4.70
CA ALA A 225 14.35 2.73 4.70
C ALA A 225 13.32 3.74 5.23
N ALA A 226 13.66 4.49 6.28
CA ALA A 226 12.78 5.52 6.87
C ALA A 226 12.46 6.67 5.91
N ASP A 227 13.38 6.98 4.99
CA ASP A 227 13.23 8.04 3.98
C ASP A 227 12.40 7.54 2.78
N GLN A 228 12.19 6.22 2.68
CA GLN A 228 11.37 5.60 1.63
C GLN A 228 9.89 5.44 2.02
N LYS A 229 9.55 5.69 3.29
CA LYS A 229 8.17 5.66 3.78
C LYS A 229 7.32 6.72 3.09
N ARG A 230 6.07 6.36 2.84
CA ARG A 230 5.14 7.13 2.02
C ARG A 230 4.02 7.76 2.83
N PHE A 231 3.68 8.98 2.45
CA PHE A 231 2.64 9.80 3.08
C PHE A 231 1.79 10.49 2.01
N THR A 232 0.59 10.87 2.40
CA THR A 232 -0.31 11.72 1.62
C THR A 232 -0.69 12.92 2.47
N THR A 233 -0.62 14.12 1.89
CA THR A 233 -1.19 15.32 2.51
C THR A 233 -2.55 15.60 1.89
N TYR A 234 -3.57 15.62 2.74
CA TYR A 234 -4.93 15.96 2.35
C TYR A 234 -5.21 17.42 2.73
N ALA A 235 -5.78 18.17 1.79
CA ALA A 235 -6.28 19.52 2.03
C ALA A 235 -7.74 19.44 2.52
N PHE A 236 -8.01 20.04 3.67
CA PHE A 236 -9.36 20.14 4.24
C PHE A 236 -9.66 21.61 4.54
N GLY A 237 -10.22 22.32 3.56
CA GLY A 237 -10.47 23.76 3.67
C GLY A 237 -9.19 24.54 3.97
N ALA A 238 -9.11 25.17 5.15
CA ALA A 238 -7.94 25.95 5.58
C ALA A 238 -6.78 25.10 6.16
N GLY A 239 -7.00 23.80 6.39
CA GLY A 239 -6.02 22.92 7.04
C GLY A 239 -5.42 21.86 6.12
N HIS A 240 -4.21 21.41 6.47
CA HIS A 240 -3.56 20.27 5.82
C HIS A 240 -3.36 19.16 6.85
N ARG A 241 -3.66 17.92 6.46
CA ARG A 241 -3.36 16.74 7.28
C ARG A 241 -2.48 15.78 6.49
N ARG A 242 -1.24 15.63 6.95
CA ARG A 242 -0.32 14.58 6.49
C ARG A 242 -0.66 13.27 7.18
N SER A 243 -0.81 12.20 6.42
CA SER A 243 -1.13 10.87 6.93
C SER A 243 -0.27 9.81 6.24
N GLU A 244 0.07 8.76 6.96
CA GLU A 244 0.82 7.64 6.40
C GLU A 244 0.01 6.94 5.30
N ALA A 245 0.63 6.64 4.17
CA ALA A 245 -0.01 5.91 3.09
C ALA A 245 -0.10 4.42 3.46
N GLN A 246 -1.32 3.91 3.62
CA GLN A 246 -1.58 2.55 4.09
C GLN A 246 -1.85 1.55 2.97
N GLU A 247 -2.14 2.05 1.76
CA GLU A 247 -2.71 1.24 0.68
C GLU A 247 -1.71 0.94 -0.44
N ILE A 248 -0.42 1.17 -0.23
CA ILE A 248 0.65 0.77 -1.17
C ILE A 248 1.17 -0.59 -0.75
N TYR A 249 1.10 -1.56 -1.66
CA TYR A 249 1.46 -2.96 -1.41
C TYR A 249 2.55 -3.46 -2.36
N ILE A 250 3.38 -4.35 -1.83
CA ILE A 250 4.34 -5.14 -2.59
C ILE A 250 3.60 -6.35 -3.16
N ALA A 251 3.08 -6.22 -4.38
CA ALA A 251 2.26 -7.23 -5.01
C ALA A 251 2.29 -7.11 -6.53
N ARG A 252 2.11 -8.21 -7.26
CA ARG A 252 1.91 -8.16 -8.70
C ARG A 252 0.41 -8.24 -9.02
N PRO A 253 -0.15 -7.38 -9.89
CA PRO A 253 -1.54 -7.51 -10.36
C PRO A 253 -1.74 -8.71 -11.31
N ARG A 254 -0.88 -9.73 -11.22
CA ARG A 254 -0.86 -10.90 -12.08
C ARG A 254 -0.27 -12.11 -11.39
N GLY A 255 -0.62 -13.29 -11.87
CA GLY A 255 -0.18 -14.57 -11.33
C GLY A 255 -0.67 -14.75 -9.89
N ARG A 256 0.19 -15.36 -9.07
CA ARG A 256 -0.13 -15.78 -7.71
C ARG A 256 -0.63 -14.67 -6.78
N ASP A 257 -0.06 -13.47 -6.85
CA ASP A 257 -0.51 -12.38 -5.95
C ASP A 257 -1.93 -11.91 -6.30
N ALA A 258 -2.27 -11.83 -7.60
CA ALA A 258 -3.64 -11.57 -8.02
C ALA A 258 -4.60 -12.73 -7.66
N GLY A 259 -4.13 -13.98 -7.72
CA GLY A 259 -4.87 -15.13 -7.21
C GLY A 259 -5.12 -15.07 -5.70
N ARG A 260 -4.12 -14.62 -4.92
CA ARG A 260 -4.26 -14.40 -3.47
C ARG A 260 -5.24 -13.26 -3.17
N LEU A 261 -5.27 -12.21 -3.97
CA LEU A 261 -6.24 -11.13 -3.81
C LEU A 261 -7.68 -11.66 -3.94
N ILE A 262 -7.96 -12.57 -4.90
CA ILE A 262 -9.25 -13.26 -4.99
C ILE A 262 -9.55 -14.01 -3.69
N ALA A 263 -8.61 -14.86 -3.25
CA ALA A 263 -8.81 -15.67 -2.04
C ALA A 263 -9.07 -14.82 -0.78
N ILE A 264 -8.39 -13.67 -0.64
CA ILE A 264 -8.60 -12.72 0.46
C ILE A 264 -10.02 -12.15 0.39
N VAL A 265 -10.46 -11.68 -0.78
CA VAL A 265 -11.79 -11.10 -0.96
C VAL A 265 -12.88 -12.15 -0.69
N GLU A 266 -12.73 -13.36 -1.23
CA GLU A 266 -13.62 -14.49 -1.00
C GLU A 266 -13.73 -14.81 0.49
N ARG A 267 -12.59 -14.90 1.19
CA ARG A 267 -12.54 -15.15 2.63
C ARG A 267 -13.28 -14.09 3.43
N ILE A 268 -13.08 -12.80 3.13
CA ILE A 268 -13.75 -11.70 3.84
C ILE A 268 -15.27 -11.79 3.67
N VAL A 269 -15.74 -12.04 2.44
CA VAL A 269 -17.18 -12.21 2.16
C VAL A 269 -17.72 -13.45 2.86
N HIS A 270 -17.04 -14.59 2.73
CA HIS A 270 -17.43 -15.83 3.36
C HIS A 270 -17.56 -15.67 4.88
N ASP A 271 -16.55 -15.11 5.55
CA ASP A 271 -16.55 -14.97 7.00
C ASP A 271 -17.59 -13.95 7.50
N ALA A 272 -18.01 -13.00 6.66
CA ALA A 272 -19.12 -12.10 6.95
C ALA A 272 -20.48 -12.81 6.94
N VAL A 273 -20.66 -13.82 6.10
CA VAL A 273 -21.90 -14.61 5.99
C VAL A 273 -21.91 -15.79 6.94
N MET A 274 -20.74 -16.40 7.13
CA MET A 274 -20.49 -17.59 7.94
C MET A 274 -19.57 -17.24 9.11
N PRO A 275 -20.01 -16.39 10.07
CA PRO A 275 -19.19 -16.10 11.24
C PRO A 275 -19.01 -17.40 12.04
N GLY A 276 -17.80 -17.96 12.01
CA GLY A 276 -17.45 -19.05 12.91
C GLY A 276 -17.50 -18.59 14.37
N GLU A 277 -17.51 -19.54 15.32
CA GLU A 277 -17.52 -19.28 16.77
C GLU A 277 -16.38 -18.36 17.27
N ARG A 278 -15.35 -18.13 16.45
CA ARG A 278 -14.23 -17.21 16.75
C ARG A 278 -14.53 -15.72 16.54
N ARG A 279 -15.71 -15.32 16.05
CA ARG A 279 -16.12 -13.91 15.98
C ARG A 279 -16.78 -13.41 17.27
N MET A 280 -16.19 -13.72 18.43
CA MET A 280 -16.31 -12.83 19.60
C MET A 280 -15.10 -11.90 19.61
N ARG A 281 -15.35 -10.59 19.74
CA ARG A 281 -14.45 -9.42 19.70
C ARG A 281 -14.43 -8.78 18.29
N HIS A 282 -15.07 -7.65 18.05
CA HIS A 282 -15.01 -6.42 18.83
C HIS A 282 -16.33 -5.64 18.78
N GLY A 283 -17.06 -5.61 19.89
CA GLY A 283 -17.84 -4.41 20.22
C GLY A 283 -16.83 -3.28 20.43
N TRP A 284 -16.66 -2.41 19.44
CA TRP A 284 -15.76 -1.27 19.54
C TRP A 284 -16.55 0.02 19.37
N ARG A 285 -16.63 0.77 20.47
CA ARG A 285 -17.15 2.13 20.53
C ARG A 285 -16.11 3.09 19.95
N CYS A 286 -16.57 4.08 19.18
CA CYS A 286 -15.71 5.12 18.62
C CYS A 286 -15.12 5.99 19.73
N ARG A 287 -13.82 6.34 19.66
CA ARG A 287 -13.19 7.31 20.57
C ARG A 287 -13.68 8.75 20.37
N SER A 288 -14.49 9.03 19.35
CA SER A 288 -15.05 10.36 19.07
C SER A 288 -16.39 10.63 19.80
N GLN A 289 -16.71 9.87 20.85
CA GLN A 289 -17.88 10.09 21.71
C GLN A 289 -17.47 10.40 23.16
N ARG A 290 -16.34 11.10 23.36
CA ARG A 290 -15.99 11.74 24.62
C ARG A 290 -15.73 13.21 24.37
#